data_AF-A0A3D1TBQ3-F1
#
_entry.id   AF-A0A3D1TBQ3-F1
#
_cell.length_a   1.000
_cell.length_b   1.000
_cell.length_c   1.000
_cell.angle_alpha   90.00
_cell.angle_beta   90.00
_cell.angle_gamma   90.00
#
_symmetry.space_group_name_H-M   'P 1'
#
loop_
_entity.id
_entity.type
_entity.pdbx_description
1 polymer ?
#
loop_
_entity_poly.entity_id
_entity_poly.type
_entity_poly.pdbx_seq_one_letter_code
_entity_poly.pdbx_strand_id
1 'polypeptide(L)'
;MNRKATPENRYRQRIFAWAMYDWANSAFATTILAALLPVYFSQVAGATLPTPATATAIWSFGLSLSLLITAVLSPILGTMSDLVQA
;
A
#
# COMPACT_ATOMS: atom_id res chain seq x y z
N MET A 1 41.08 8.46 -9.01
CA MET A 1 40.33 9.74 -9.10
C MET A 1 38.99 9.54 -8.38
N ASN A 2 38.88 9.99 -7.12
CA ASN A 2 37.68 9.75 -6.30
C ASN A 2 36.62 10.83 -6.61
N ARG A 3 35.69 10.52 -7.51
CA ARG A 3 34.59 11.45 -7.88
C ARG A 3 33.55 11.45 -6.76
N LYS A 4 33.73 12.34 -5.78
CA LYS A 4 32.70 12.57 -4.75
C LYS A 4 31.40 12.98 -5.45
N ALA A 5 30.30 12.30 -5.13
CA ALA A 5 29.00 12.62 -5.68
C ALA A 5 28.61 14.06 -5.32
N THR A 6 28.24 14.85 -6.32
CA THR A 6 27.72 16.21 -6.12
C THR A 6 26.34 16.16 -5.45
N PRO A 7 25.91 17.23 -4.76
CA PRO A 7 24.58 17.33 -4.18
C PRO A 7 23.46 17.03 -5.20
N GLU A 8 23.63 17.50 -6.44
CA GLU A 8 22.74 17.22 -7.58
C GLU A 8 22.60 15.72 -7.86
N ASN A 9 23.72 14.98 -7.90
CA ASN A 9 23.70 13.53 -8.14
C ASN A 9 22.95 12.78 -7.04
N ARG A 10 23.14 13.18 -5.77
CA ARG A 10 22.41 12.55 -4.66
C ARG A 10 20.92 12.87 -4.69
N TYR A 11 20.54 14.08 -5.08
CA TYR A 11 19.14 14.47 -5.25
C TYR A 11 18.46 13.63 -6.34
N ARG A 12 19.10 13.48 -7.51
CA ARG A 12 18.60 12.61 -8.59
C ARG A 12 18.48 11.14 -8.17
N GLN A 13 19.44 10.62 -7.41
CA GLN A 13 19.37 9.27 -6.86
C GLN A 13 18.18 9.09 -5.89
N ARG A 14 17.90 10.09 -5.04
CA ARG A 14 16.72 10.06 -4.15
C ARG A 14 15.41 10.05 -4.93
N ILE A 15 15.29 10.90 -5.96
CA ILE A 15 14.10 10.91 -6.83
C ILE A 15 13.93 9.54 -7.49
N PHE A 16 14.99 8.97 -8.05
CA PHE A 16 14.91 7.66 -8.70
C PHE A 16 14.53 6.55 -7.72
N ALA A 17 15.07 6.57 -6.49
CA ALA A 17 14.70 5.62 -5.45
C ALA A 17 13.20 5.71 -5.10
N TRP A 18 12.66 6.92 -4.93
CA TRP A 18 11.23 7.13 -4.69
C TRP A 18 10.37 6.72 -5.87
N ALA A 19 10.78 7.06 -7.10
CA ALA A 19 10.04 6.66 -8.30
C ALA A 19 10.00 5.14 -8.49
N MET A 20 11.10 4.43 -8.22
CA MET A 20 11.13 2.96 -8.27
C MET A 20 10.31 2.33 -7.14
N TYR A 21 10.32 2.93 -5.96
CA TYR A 21 9.47 2.51 -4.85
C TYR A 21 7.98 2.63 -5.22
N ASP A 22 7.55 3.79 -5.73
CA ASP A 22 6.16 4.01 -6.15
C ASP A 22 5.74 3.07 -7.28
N TRP A 23 6.63 2.84 -8.27
CA TRP A 23 6.38 1.90 -9.35
C TRP A 23 6.14 0.48 -8.83
N ALA A 24 7.02 -0.02 -7.95
CA ALA A 24 6.88 -1.35 -7.38
C ALA A 24 5.63 -1.47 -6.50
N ASN A 25 5.34 -0.44 -5.69
CA ASN A 25 4.17 -0.42 -4.83
C ASN A 25 2.86 -0.48 -5.63
N SER A 26 2.73 0.30 -6.70
CA SER A 26 1.55 0.25 -7.57
C SER A 26 1.40 -1.09 -8.30
N ALA A 27 2.51 -1.68 -8.78
CA ALA A 27 2.49 -3.00 -9.40
C ALA A 27 2.06 -4.10 -8.41
N PHE A 28 2.53 -4.03 -7.16
CA PHE A 28 2.11 -4.92 -6.09
C PHE A 28 0.62 -4.75 -5.76
N ALA A 29 0.16 -3.52 -5.56
CA ALA A 29 -1.24 -3.24 -5.19
C ALA A 29 -2.22 -3.76 -6.25
N THR A 30 -1.92 -3.54 -7.53
CA THR A 30 -2.77 -4.01 -8.63
C THR A 30 -2.74 -5.54 -8.79
N THR A 31 -1.57 -6.16 -8.71
CA THR A 31 -1.44 -7.61 -8.92
C THR A 31 -1.92 -8.41 -7.71
N ILE A 32 -1.42 -8.08 -6.52
CA ILE A 32 -1.70 -8.84 -5.31
C ILE A 32 -3.06 -8.44 -4.74
N LEU A 33 -3.26 -7.15 -4.43
CA LEU A 33 -4.46 -6.72 -3.70
C LEU A 33 -5.71 -6.71 -4.58
N ALA A 34 -5.60 -6.30 -5.84
CA ALA A 34 -6.77 -6.19 -6.72
C ALA A 34 -7.09 -7.47 -7.50
N ALA A 35 -6.08 -8.21 -7.99
CA ALA A 35 -6.33 -9.40 -8.80
C ALA A 35 -6.29 -10.72 -8.00
N LEU A 36 -5.27 -10.94 -7.17
CA LEU A 36 -5.08 -12.23 -6.51
C LEU A 36 -5.89 -12.40 -5.22
N LEU A 37 -5.85 -11.41 -4.33
CA LEU A 37 -6.45 -11.53 -3.00
C LEU A 37 -7.98 -11.73 -3.01
N PRO A 38 -8.78 -11.07 -3.87
CA PRO A 38 -10.22 -11.29 -3.92
C PRO A 38 -10.57 -12.72 -4.36
N VAL A 39 -9.81 -13.26 -5.32
CA VAL A 39 -9.99 -14.63 -5.81
C VAL A 39 -9.62 -15.63 -4.72
N TYR A 40 -8.47 -15.43 -4.06
CA TYR A 40 -8.06 -16.26 -2.92
C TYR A 40 -9.07 -16.21 -1.78
N PHE A 41 -9.57 -15.02 -1.45
CA PHE A 41 -10.55 -14.86 -0.39
C PHE A 41 -11.85 -15.60 -0.71
N SER A 42 -12.34 -15.52 -1.95
CA SER A 42 -13.53 -16.25 -2.38
C SER A 42 -13.34 -17.78 -2.38
N GLN A 43 -12.20 -18.27 -2.87
CA GLN A 43 -11.99 -19.69 -3.10
C GLN A 43 -11.42 -20.46 -1.90
N VAL A 44 -10.71 -19.79 -1.00
CA VAL A 44 -10.00 -20.43 0.13
C VAL A 44 -10.54 -19.94 1.46
N ALA A 45 -10.42 -18.64 1.74
CA ALA A 45 -10.82 -18.09 3.03
C ALA A 45 -12.34 -18.13 3.26
N GLY A 46 -13.11 -17.93 2.20
CA GLY A 46 -14.57 -17.96 2.16
C GLY A 46 -15.15 -19.24 1.59
N ALA A 47 -14.36 -20.32 1.45
CA ALA A 47 -14.81 -21.59 0.91
C ALA A 47 -15.99 -22.21 1.69
N THR A 48 -16.12 -21.86 2.97
CA THR A 48 -17.20 -22.30 3.86
C THR A 48 -18.46 -21.44 3.75
N LEU A 49 -18.45 -20.37 2.96
CA LEU A 49 -19.60 -19.48 2.79
C LEU A 49 -20.60 -20.00 1.75
N PRO A 50 -21.90 -19.64 1.89
CA PRO A 50 -22.97 -20.20 1.07
C PRO A 50 -22.90 -19.79 -0.40
N THR A 51 -22.36 -18.60 -0.71
CA THR A 51 -22.30 -18.07 -2.08
C THR A 51 -21.02 -17.26 -2.33
N PRO A 52 -20.48 -17.24 -3.56
CA PRO A 52 -19.35 -16.38 -3.91
C PRO A 52 -19.63 -14.89 -3.66
N ALA A 53 -20.88 -14.46 -3.85
CA ALA A 53 -21.31 -13.08 -3.60
C ALA A 53 -21.17 -12.67 -2.12
N THR A 54 -21.47 -13.57 -1.17
CA THR A 54 -21.29 -13.28 0.26
C THR A 54 -19.82 -13.21 0.65
N ALA A 55 -18.96 -14.07 0.09
CA ALA A 55 -17.51 -13.98 0.30
C ALA A 55 -16.93 -12.64 -0.21
N THR A 56 -17.33 -12.19 -1.39
CA THR A 56 -16.92 -10.88 -1.93
C THR A 56 -17.44 -9.71 -1.09
N ALA A 57 -18.66 -9.80 -0.57
CA ALA A 57 -19.23 -8.75 0.28
C ALA A 57 -18.46 -8.60 1.60
N ILE A 58 -18.09 -9.70 2.26
CA ILE A 58 -17.26 -9.67 3.48
C ILE A 58 -15.88 -9.11 3.19
N TRP A 59 -15.27 -9.50 2.07
CA TRP A 59 -13.99 -8.96 1.62
C TRP A 59 -14.06 -7.43 1.45
N SER A 60 -15.06 -6.92 0.73
CA SER A 60 -15.26 -5.48 0.52
C SER A 60 -15.56 -4.73 1.82
N PHE A 61 -16.29 -5.35 2.75
CA PHE A 61 -16.53 -4.76 4.07
C PHE A 61 -15.23 -4.67 4.89
N GLY A 62 -14.40 -5.72 4.87
CA GLY A 62 -13.09 -5.71 5.50
C GLY A 62 -12.19 -4.60 4.96
N LEU A 63 -12.12 -4.46 3.63
CA LEU A 63 -11.39 -3.35 2.98
C LEU A 63 -11.91 -1.98 3.43
N SER A 64 -13.23 -1.81 3.50
CA SER A 64 -13.86 -0.54 3.91
C SER A 64 -13.51 -0.19 5.36
N LEU A 65 -13.53 -1.18 6.26
CA LEU A 65 -13.14 -0.98 7.66
C LEU A 65 -11.65 -0.64 7.79
N SER A 66 -10.77 -1.30 7.04
CA SER A 66 -9.33 -0.97 7.01
C SER A 66 -9.08 0.46 6.54
N LEU A 67 -9.80 0.91 5.50
CA LEU A 67 -9.71 2.29 5.01
C LEU A 67 -10.23 3.30 6.03
N LEU A 68 -11.33 2.98 6.72
CA LEU A 68 -11.86 3.84 7.79
C LEU A 68 -10.85 4.01 8.92
N ILE A 69 -10.25 2.91 9.39
CA ILE A 69 -9.21 2.95 10.42
C ILE A 69 -8.02 3.79 9.94
N THR A 70 -7.59 3.57 8.69
CA THR A 70 -6.48 4.33 8.08
C THR A 70 -6.80 5.82 7.99
N ALA A 71 -8.04 6.18 7.64
CA ALA A 71 -8.48 7.58 7.55
C ALA A 71 -8.46 8.30 8.90
N VAL A 72 -8.73 7.58 10.00
CA VAL A 72 -8.67 8.15 11.36
C VAL A 72 -7.22 8.22 11.85
N LEU A 73 -6.40 7.22 11.56
CA LEU A 73 -5.01 7.16 12.02
C LEU A 73 -4.07 8.08 11.23
N SER A 74 -4.34 8.33 9.95
CA SER A 74 -3.46 9.13 9.08
C SER A 74 -3.19 10.56 9.57
N PRO A 75 -4.16 11.36 10.08
CA PRO A 75 -3.86 12.68 10.63
C PRO A 75 -3.01 12.60 11.91
N ILE A 76 -3.22 11.59 12.76
CA ILE A 76 -2.47 11.42 14.00
C ILE A 76 -1.00 11.10 13.69
N LEU A 77 -0.76 10.13 12.80
CA LEU A 77 0.59 9.76 12.40
C LEU A 77 1.27 10.87 11.57
N GLY A 78 0.50 11.59 10.76
CA GLY A 78 0.99 12.74 10.00
C GLY A 78 1.50 13.85 10.92
N THR A 79 0.71 14.26 11.91
CA THR A 79 1.15 15.27 12.89
C THR A 79 2.38 14.83 13.69
N MET A 80 2.48 13.55 14.07
CA MET A 80 3.69 13.03 14.70
C MET A 80 4.93 13.12 13.79
N SER A 81 4.78 12.80 12.50
CA SER A 81 5.86 12.91 11.51
C SER A 81 6.35 14.35 11.37
N ASP A 82 5.44 15.31 11.34
CA ASP A 82 5.78 16.73 11.22
C ASP A 82 6.55 17.24 12.44
N LEU A 83 6.19 16.78 13.65
CA LEU A 83 6.89 17.14 14.89
C LEU A 83 8.28 16.50 15.01
N VAL A 84 8.51 15.33 14.40
CA VAL A 84 9.81 14.66 14.40
C VAL A 84 10.78 15.27 13.38
N GLN A 85 10.25 15.95 12.36
CA GLN A 85 11.05 16.58 11.31
C GLN A 85 11.41 18.05 11.60
N ALA A 86 10.74 18.68 12.57
CA ALA A 86 11.05 20.01 13.11
C ALA A 86 12.14 19.96 14.19
#